data_AF-A0A084AAM0-F1
#
_entry.id   AF-A0A084AAM0-F1
#
_cell.length_a   1.000
_cell.length_b   1.000
_cell.length_c   1.000
_cell.angle_alpha   90.00
_cell.angle_beta   90.00
_cell.angle_gamma   90.00
#
_symmetry.space_group_name_H-M   'P 1'
#
loop_
_entity.id
_entity.type
_entity.pdbx_description
1 polymer ?
#
loop_
_entity_poly.entity_id
_entity_poly.type
_entity_poly.pdbx_seq_one_letter_code
_entity_poly.pdbx_strand_id
1 'polypeptide(L)' 'MNIREVEKSSFSVIGKEGLGKSQEADIWIPPLWQQATNAFDEIAHLVKQPLAVWGAMSDEARTFSAWSDGGLYLAGA' A
#
# COMPACT_ATOMS: atom_id res chain seq x y z
N MET A 1 -10.85 -18.25 4.41
CA MET A 1 -10.58 -16.81 4.27
C MET A 1 -11.90 -16.11 4.02
N ASN A 2 -12.33 -15.18 4.87
CA ASN A 2 -13.58 -14.43 4.68
C ASN A 2 -13.24 -13.08 4.04
N ILE A 3 -13.47 -12.97 2.74
CA ILE A 3 -13.30 -11.72 1.99
C ILE A 3 -14.65 -11.02 1.97
N ARG A 4 -14.66 -9.72 2.27
CA ARG A 4 -15.84 -8.86 2.17
C ARG A 4 -15.49 -7.56 1.48
N GLU A 5 -16.41 -7.08 0.68
CA GLU A 5 -16.36 -5.72 0.16
C GLU A 5 -16.95 -4.76 1.20
N VAL A 6 -16.32 -3.59 1.37
CA VAL A 6 -16.77 -2.56 2.31
C VAL A 6 -16.58 -1.19 1.69
N GLU A 7 -17.53 -0.29 1.93
CA GLU A 7 -17.41 1.12 1.57
C GLU A 7 -16.80 1.91 2.75
N LYS A 8 -15.91 2.86 2.46
CA LYS A 8 -15.29 3.76 3.44
C LYS A 8 -15.30 5.19 2.93
N SER A 9 -15.51 6.15 3.82
CA SER A 9 -15.31 7.57 3.52
C SER A 9 -13.87 7.83 3.08
N SER A 10 -13.64 8.87 2.26
CA SER A 10 -12.32 9.24 1.76
C SER A 10 -11.30 9.42 2.88
N PHE A 11 -10.09 8.91 2.66
CA PHE A 11 -8.97 9.00 3.58
C PHE A 11 -7.65 8.99 2.81
N SER A 12 -6.56 9.38 3.49
CA SER A 12 -5.20 9.33 2.95
C SER A 12 -4.45 8.16 3.56
N VAL A 13 -3.51 7.61 2.78
CA VAL A 13 -2.54 6.61 3.24
C VAL A 13 -1.15 7.21 3.08
N ILE A 14 -0.32 7.12 4.11
CA ILE A 14 1.08 7.57 4.09
C ILE A 14 1.97 6.34 4.30
N GLY A 15 3.00 6.19 3.47
CA GLY A 15 3.82 4.98 3.50
C GLY A 15 4.98 4.99 2.52
N LYS A 16 5.52 3.80 2.26
CA LYS A 16 6.57 3.58 1.26
C LYS A 16 5.94 3.04 -0.01
N GLU A 17 6.24 3.69 -1.13
CA GLU A 17 5.76 3.29 -2.45
C GLU A 17 6.83 2.51 -3.20
N GLY A 18 6.41 1.49 -3.94
CA GLY A 18 7.24 0.75 -4.87
C GLY A 18 6.55 0.61 -6.22
N LEU A 19 7.37 0.60 -7.28
CA LEU A 19 7.00 0.24 -8.64
C LEU A 19 7.72 -1.07 -8.97
N GLY A 20 7.00 -2.05 -9.49
CA GLY A 20 7.63 -3.29 -9.93
C GLY A 20 6.75 -4.06 -10.91
N LYS A 21 7.33 -5.11 -11.50
CA LYS A 21 6.57 -5.99 -12.38
C LYS A 21 5.49 -6.72 -11.60
N SER A 22 4.31 -6.86 -12.20
CA SER A 22 3.17 -7.54 -11.59
C SER A 22 3.48 -9.01 -11.27
N GLN A 23 4.23 -9.68 -12.15
CA GLN A 23 4.62 -11.09 -12.00
C GLN A 23 5.69 -11.34 -10.92
N GLU A 24 6.35 -10.29 -10.44
CA GLU A 24 7.41 -10.36 -9.40
C GLU A 24 6.94 -9.72 -8.09
N ALA A 25 5.64 -9.45 -7.94
CA ALA A 25 5.05 -8.74 -6.80
C ALA A 25 5.33 -9.42 -5.45
N ASP A 26 5.36 -10.74 -5.42
CA ASP A 26 5.73 -11.55 -4.26
C ASP A 26 7.21 -11.40 -3.85
N ILE A 27 8.05 -10.89 -4.74
CA ILE A 27 9.48 -10.63 -4.47
C ILE A 27 9.67 -9.20 -3.95
N TRP A 28 9.05 -8.19 -4.58
CA TRP A 28 9.36 -6.78 -4.28
C TRP A 28 8.42 -6.13 -3.25
N ILE A 29 7.20 -6.64 -3.02
CA ILE A 29 6.27 -6.08 -2.02
C ILE A 29 6.67 -6.42 -0.58
N PRO A 30 7.11 -7.64 -0.22
CA PRO A 30 7.52 -7.95 1.15
C PRO A 30 8.64 -7.05 1.71
N PRO A 31 9.76 -6.79 1.00
CA PRO A 31 10.77 -5.87 1.50
C PRO A 31 10.28 -4.43 1.58
N LEU A 32 9.31 -4.03 0.76
CA LEU A 32 8.65 -2.71 0.86
C LEU A 32 7.85 -2.60 2.18
N TRP A 33 7.10 -3.64 2.56
CA TRP A 33 6.41 -3.69 3.85
C TRP A 33 7.37 -3.69 5.03
N GLN A 34 8.51 -4.36 4.92
CA GLN A 34 9.56 -4.32 5.95
C GLN A 34 10.07 -2.89 6.15
N GLN A 35 10.32 -2.16 5.06
CA GLN A 35 10.72 -0.75 5.12
C GLN A 35 9.64 0.15 5.72
N ALA A 36 8.38 -0.04 5.34
CA ALA A 36 7.26 0.75 5.88
C ALA A 36 7.08 0.51 7.39
N THR A 37 7.11 -0.76 7.81
CA THR A 37 6.95 -1.14 9.22
C THR A 37 8.03 -0.53 10.10
N ASN A 38 9.28 -0.52 9.64
CA ASN A 38 10.40 0.07 10.37
C ASN A 38 10.37 1.62 10.41
N ALA A 39 9.52 2.25 9.60
CA ALA A 39 9.43 3.71 9.47
C ALA A 39 8.11 4.29 10.00
N PHE A 40 7.19 3.49 10.54
CA PHE A 40 5.89 4.01 10.98
C PHE A 40 5.98 5.03 12.12
N ASP A 41 7.02 4.96 12.95
CA ASP A 41 7.29 5.94 13.99
C ASP A 41 7.51 7.36 13.40
N GLU A 42 8.04 7.47 12.18
CA GLU A 42 8.23 8.75 11.48
C GLU A 42 6.88 9.45 11.19
N ILE A 43 5.83 8.67 10.97
CA ILE A 43 4.49 9.17 10.59
C ILE A 43 3.44 8.95 11.69
N ALA A 44 3.83 8.44 12.86
CA ALA A 44 2.90 8.08 13.94
C ALA A 44 1.99 9.23 14.40
N HIS A 45 2.47 10.47 14.26
CA HIS A 45 1.75 11.70 14.60
C HIS A 45 0.74 12.16 13.51
N LEU A 46 0.78 11.57 12.31
CA LEU A 46 -0.09 11.88 11.18
C LEU A 46 -1.16 10.82 10.96
N VAL A 47 -0.94 9.59 11.43
CA VAL A 47 -1.80 8.44 11.19
C VAL A 47 -2.84 8.25 12.29
N LYS A 48 -3.98 7.66 11.92
CA LYS A 48 -5.05 7.37 12.86
C LYS A 48 -4.66 6.25 13.82
N GLN A 49 -4.98 6.41 15.10
CA GLN A 49 -4.79 5.40 16.14
C GLN A 49 -6.11 4.68 16.48
N PRO A 50 -6.10 3.37 16.77
CA PRO A 50 -4.97 2.45 16.61
C PRO A 50 -4.54 2.32 15.15
N LEU A 51 -3.25 2.09 14.91
CA LEU A 51 -2.64 2.02 13.58
C LEU A 51 -3.44 1.07 12.67
N ALA A 52 -3.99 1.61 11.59
CA ALA A 52 -4.61 0.86 10.52
C ALA A 52 -3.65 0.84 9.33
N VAL A 53 -3.32 -0.34 8.80
CA VAL A 53 -2.40 -0.48 7.67
C VAL A 53 -3.15 -0.77 6.37
N TRP A 54 -2.61 -0.27 5.26
CA TRP A 54 -3.21 -0.34 3.93
C TRP A 54 -2.16 -0.73 2.90
N GLY A 55 -2.53 -1.66 2.02
CA GLY A 55 -1.83 -1.94 0.77
C GLY A 55 -2.61 -1.34 -0.38
N ALA A 56 -2.30 -0.09 -0.75
CA ALA A 56 -2.99 0.57 -1.86
C ALA A 56 -2.31 0.23 -3.18
N MET A 57 -3.09 -0.24 -4.15
CA MET A 57 -2.62 -0.66 -5.48
C MET A 57 -3.14 0.30 -6.53
N SER A 58 -2.28 0.77 -7.43
CA SER A 58 -2.69 1.48 -8.64
C SER A 58 -1.82 1.08 -9.82
N ASP A 59 -2.33 1.25 -11.04
CA ASP A 59 -1.52 1.29 -12.24
C ASP A 59 -0.49 2.43 -12.20
N GLU A 60 0.47 2.40 -13.12
CA GLU A 60 1.59 3.37 -13.17
C GLU A 60 1.12 4.81 -13.41
N ALA A 61 -0.05 4.99 -14.05
CA ALA A 61 -0.67 6.29 -14.25
C ALA A 61 -1.52 6.77 -13.05
N ARG A 62 -1.57 6.00 -11.94
CA ARG A 62 -2.30 6.33 -10.71
C ARG A 62 -3.80 6.55 -10.93
N THR A 63 -4.40 5.77 -11.82
CA THR A 63 -5.84 5.79 -12.10
C THR A 63 -6.62 4.75 -11.28
N PHE A 64 -5.93 3.99 -10.42
CA PHE A 64 -6.47 2.83 -9.70
C PHE A 64 -7.01 1.74 -10.63
N SER A 65 -6.48 1.69 -11.86
CA SER A 65 -6.72 0.58 -12.77
C SER A 65 -5.93 -0.66 -12.32
N ALA A 66 -6.38 -1.83 -12.76
CA ALA A 66 -5.65 -3.08 -12.53
C ALA A 66 -4.24 -3.01 -13.14
N TRP A 67 -3.28 -3.68 -12.50
CA TRP A 67 -1.93 -3.80 -13.02
C TRP A 67 -1.89 -4.61 -14.31
N SER A 68 -1.00 -4.22 -15.23
CA SER A 68 -0.69 -4.97 -16.45
C SER A 68 0.68 -5.65 -16.29
N ASP A 69 1.72 -5.14 -16.96
CA ASP A 69 3.09 -5.62 -16.84
C ASP A 69 3.76 -5.13 -15.55
N GLY A 70 3.39 -3.92 -15.12
CA GLY A 70 3.88 -3.26 -13.92
C GLY A 70 2.76 -2.63 -13.09
N GLY A 71 3.11 -2.24 -11.86
CA GLY A 71 2.16 -1.64 -10.95
C GLY A 71 2.80 -0.93 -9.76
N LEU A 72 2.09 0.07 -9.26
CA LEU A 72 2.44 0.82 -8.05
C LEU A 72 1.75 0.22 -6.84
N TYR A 73 2.52 0.02 -5.78
CA TYR A 73 2.03 -0.42 -4.48
C TYR A 73 2.51 0.54 -3.39
N LEU A 74 1.59 0.99 -2.56
CA LEU A 74 1.88 1.76 -1.35
C LEU A 74 1.61 0.90 -0.12
N ALA A 75 2.69 0.56 0.60
CA ALA A 75 2.63 -0.05 1.92
C ALA A 75 2.60 1.07 2.97
N GLY A 76 1.45 1.28 3.62
CA GLY A 76 1.27 2.46 4.46
C GLY A 76 0.23 2.30 5.56
N ALA A 77 -0.03 3.42 6.22
CA ALA A 77 -1.03 3.59 7.27
C ALA A 77 -1.87 4.84 7.07
#